data_AF-A0A2T2RJE3-F1
#
_entry.id   AF-A0A2T2RJE3-F1
#
_cell.length_a   1.000
_cell.length_b   1.000
_cell.length_c   1.000
_cell.angle_alpha   90.00
_cell.angle_beta   90.00
_cell.angle_gamma   90.00
#
_symmetry.space_group_name_H-M   'P 1'
#
loop_
_entity.id
_entity.type
_entity.pdbx_description
1 polymer ?
#
loop_
_entity_poly.entity_id
_entity_poly.type
_entity_poly.pdbx_seq_one_letter_code
_entity_poly.pdbx_strand_id
1 'polypeptide(L)'
;LAALSNALRLVGKRLAEASVVIAGAGAAGVAVTKILQAEGAGEVIVCDRHGALHRGRSELDASKQWLAEHTNPAGREGSLGEVLAGADVFIGLAGPGLLAAEELAAMADDAIVFALANPDPEVDPAGARQHAAVVASGRSDEPNQINNVLAFPGLFRGALDAHAHEITEAMKVAAARAIASVVGEDELNPAYVIPSVFNPHVAAGVSEAVRRTYQDEAGG
;
A
#
# COMPACT_ATOMS: atom_id res chain seq x y z
N LEU A 1 -2.77 2.02 0.89
CA LEU A 1 -2.78 3.40 1.41
C LEU A 1 -3.37 3.49 2.82
N ALA A 2 -4.64 3.15 3.06
CA ALA A 2 -5.27 3.28 4.40
C ALA A 2 -4.45 2.69 5.56
N ALA A 3 -4.09 1.40 5.46
CA ALA A 3 -3.24 0.73 6.45
C ALA A 3 -1.86 1.38 6.58
N LEU A 4 -1.27 1.83 5.46
CA LEU A 4 0.05 2.46 5.45
C LEU A 4 0.02 3.80 6.20
N SER A 5 -1.01 4.62 6.00
CA SER A 5 -1.17 5.90 6.70
C SER A 5 -1.21 5.69 8.22
N ASN A 6 -1.94 4.69 8.70
CA ASN A 6 -1.98 4.34 10.12
C ASN A 6 -0.68 3.73 10.64
N ALA A 7 -0.05 2.85 9.85
CA ALA A 7 1.25 2.26 10.22
C ALA A 7 2.34 3.34 10.34
N LEU A 8 2.43 4.26 9.38
CA LEU A 8 3.34 5.40 9.41
C LEU A 8 3.10 6.31 10.62
N ARG A 9 1.82 6.60 10.92
CA ARG A 9 1.44 7.35 12.13
C ARG A 9 1.90 6.66 13.41
N LEU A 10 1.72 5.35 13.49
CA LEU A 10 2.13 4.54 14.65
C LEU A 10 3.65 4.59 14.88
N VAL A 11 4.44 4.50 13.82
CA VAL A 11 5.92 4.53 13.91
C VAL A 11 6.53 5.93 13.80
N GLY A 12 5.69 6.98 13.77
CA GLY A 12 6.15 8.37 13.72
C GLY A 12 6.86 8.78 12.42
N LYS A 13 6.61 8.09 11.31
CA LYS A 13 7.22 8.36 9.99
C LYS A 13 6.28 9.14 9.08
N ARG A 14 6.84 9.91 8.15
CA ARG A 14 6.08 10.64 7.12
C ARG A 14 6.23 9.95 5.77
N LEU A 15 5.11 9.78 5.04
CA LEU A 15 5.11 9.14 3.72
C LEU A 15 6.05 9.82 2.71
N ALA A 16 6.18 11.15 2.79
CA ALA A 16 7.06 11.94 1.93
C ALA A 16 8.56 11.73 2.20
N GLU A 17 8.91 11.14 3.33
CA GLU A 17 10.30 10.89 3.74
C GLU A 17 10.65 9.40 3.74
N ALA A 18 9.64 8.53 3.70
CA ALA A 18 9.82 7.10 3.72
C ALA A 18 10.34 6.57 2.36
N SER A 19 11.22 5.57 2.42
CA SER A 19 11.57 4.72 1.27
C SER A 19 10.65 3.50 1.22
N VAL A 20 9.90 3.37 0.12
CA VAL A 20 8.94 2.29 -0.11
C VAL A 20 9.45 1.35 -1.20
N VAL A 21 9.56 0.06 -0.88
CA VAL A 21 9.87 -1.00 -1.84
C VAL A 21 8.62 -1.83 -2.10
N ILE A 22 8.26 -1.99 -3.37
CA ILE A 22 7.09 -2.76 -3.81
C ILE A 22 7.56 -3.97 -4.61
N ALA A 23 7.24 -5.18 -4.17
CA ALA A 23 7.43 -6.39 -4.97
C ALA A 23 6.18 -6.65 -5.82
N GLY A 24 6.33 -6.59 -7.14
CA GLY A 24 5.26 -6.84 -8.10
C GLY A 24 4.99 -5.63 -8.99
N ALA A 25 5.28 -5.77 -10.28
CA ALA A 25 5.06 -4.73 -11.29
C ALA A 25 3.80 -4.99 -12.16
N GLY A 26 2.84 -5.75 -11.63
CA GLY A 26 1.54 -5.98 -12.27
C GLY A 26 0.56 -4.84 -12.03
N ALA A 27 -0.72 -5.04 -12.40
CA ALA A 27 -1.76 -4.02 -12.26
C ALA A 27 -1.90 -3.47 -10.83
N ALA A 28 -1.83 -4.35 -9.81
CA ALA A 28 -1.88 -3.94 -8.41
C ALA A 28 -0.67 -3.07 -8.02
N GLY A 29 0.54 -3.47 -8.41
CA GLY A 29 1.76 -2.69 -8.18
C GLY A 29 1.71 -1.31 -8.81
N VAL A 30 1.21 -1.21 -10.05
CA VAL A 30 1.00 0.08 -10.74
C VAL A 30 -0.02 0.94 -10.00
N ALA A 31 -1.17 0.38 -9.62
CA ALA A 31 -2.22 1.11 -8.92
C ALA A 31 -1.77 1.61 -7.54
N VAL A 32 -1.07 0.77 -6.77
CA VAL A 32 -0.51 1.14 -5.47
C VAL A 32 0.58 2.20 -5.63
N THR A 33 1.45 2.08 -6.62
CA THR A 33 2.45 3.12 -6.91
C THR A 33 1.79 4.47 -7.19
N LYS A 34 0.79 4.50 -8.07
CA LYS A 34 0.08 5.73 -8.44
C LYS A 34 -0.59 6.40 -7.25
N ILE A 35 -1.32 5.64 -6.42
CA ILE A 35 -2.01 6.22 -5.26
C ILE A 35 -1.01 6.70 -4.18
N LEU A 36 0.15 6.06 -4.03
CA LEU A 36 1.21 6.53 -3.14
C LEU A 36 1.84 7.83 -3.66
N GLN A 37 2.10 7.93 -4.96
CA GLN A 37 2.60 9.16 -5.58
C GLN A 37 1.58 10.31 -5.48
N ALA A 38 0.30 10.02 -5.67
CA ALA A 38 -0.78 11.01 -5.49
C ALA A 38 -0.83 11.57 -4.05
N GLU A 39 -0.46 10.76 -3.06
CA GLU A 39 -0.33 11.19 -1.65
C GLU A 39 1.05 11.75 -1.28
N GLY A 40 1.93 11.96 -2.27
CA GLY A 40 3.22 12.59 -2.06
C GLY A 40 4.26 11.68 -1.39
N ALA A 41 4.23 10.37 -1.69
CA ALA A 41 5.32 9.47 -1.30
C ALA A 41 6.68 9.95 -1.80
N GLY A 42 7.69 9.81 -0.94
CA GLY A 42 9.07 10.19 -1.23
C GLY A 42 9.70 9.27 -2.27
N GLU A 43 10.43 8.26 -1.80
CA GLU A 43 11.01 7.25 -2.69
C GLU A 43 10.06 6.05 -2.81
N VAL A 44 9.75 5.65 -4.04
CA VAL A 44 9.11 4.37 -4.35
C VAL A 44 10.03 3.61 -5.29
N ILE A 45 10.32 2.35 -5.00
CA ILE A 45 11.06 1.43 -5.86
C ILE A 45 10.18 0.24 -6.12
N VAL A 46 9.97 -0.11 -7.38
CA VAL A 46 9.15 -1.27 -7.76
C VAL A 46 10.05 -2.34 -8.35
N CYS A 47 9.93 -3.57 -7.86
CA CYS A 47 10.65 -4.72 -8.33
C CYS A 47 9.73 -5.65 -9.13
N ASP A 48 10.26 -6.26 -10.18
CA ASP A 48 9.67 -7.46 -10.77
C ASP A 48 10.61 -8.67 -10.55
N ARG A 49 10.32 -9.80 -11.22
CA ARG A 49 11.11 -11.04 -11.10
C ARG A 49 12.61 -10.90 -11.45
N HIS A 50 13.02 -9.86 -12.16
CA HIS A 50 14.44 -9.60 -12.47
C HIS A 50 15.01 -8.42 -11.68
N GLY A 51 14.40 -8.05 -10.54
CA GLY A 51 14.90 -6.98 -9.66
C GLY A 51 14.23 -5.62 -9.86
N ALA A 52 14.88 -4.57 -9.35
CA ALA A 52 14.37 -3.21 -9.38
C ALA A 52 14.17 -2.67 -10.80
N LEU A 53 13.06 -1.96 -11.00
CA LEU A 53 12.79 -1.19 -12.21
C LEU A 53 13.52 0.16 -12.13
N HIS A 54 14.18 0.52 -13.22
CA HIS A 54 14.91 1.77 -13.38
C HIS A 54 14.98 2.14 -14.87
N ARG A 55 15.23 3.41 -15.18
CA ARG A 55 15.23 3.94 -16.55
C ARG A 55 16.22 3.27 -17.51
N GLY A 56 17.28 2.65 -16.98
CA GLY A 56 18.29 1.96 -17.78
C GLY A 56 17.91 0.53 -18.19
N ARG A 57 16.80 0.01 -17.67
CA ARG A 57 16.38 -1.38 -17.91
C ARG A 57 15.70 -1.51 -19.27
N SER A 58 16.11 -2.51 -20.05
CA SER A 58 15.51 -2.83 -21.34
C SER A 58 14.39 -3.87 -21.23
N GLU A 59 13.67 -4.10 -22.34
CA GLU A 59 12.65 -5.16 -22.47
C GLU A 59 11.46 -5.04 -21.51
N LEU A 60 11.05 -3.80 -21.23
CA LEU A 60 9.89 -3.50 -20.40
C LEU A 60 8.62 -3.39 -21.25
N ASP A 61 7.53 -3.99 -20.78
CA ASP A 61 6.20 -3.65 -21.28
C ASP A 61 5.82 -2.21 -20.88
N ALA A 62 4.77 -1.67 -21.50
CA ALA A 62 4.36 -0.28 -21.28
C ALA A 62 4.07 0.06 -19.81
N SER A 63 3.55 -0.88 -19.02
CA SER A 63 3.25 -0.64 -17.60
C SER A 63 4.54 -0.57 -16.77
N LYS A 64 5.49 -1.47 -17.01
CA LYS A 64 6.79 -1.45 -16.35
C LYS A 64 7.65 -0.28 -16.79
N GLN A 65 7.57 0.11 -18.06
CA GLN A 65 8.23 1.30 -18.57
C GLN A 65 7.74 2.55 -17.83
N TRP A 66 6.43 2.69 -17.66
CA TRP A 66 5.86 3.78 -16.86
C TRP A 66 6.42 3.77 -15.43
N LEU A 67 6.47 2.60 -14.77
CA LEU A 67 7.05 2.49 -13.42
C LEU A 67 8.53 2.91 -13.40
N ALA A 68 9.34 2.43 -14.34
CA ALA A 68 10.75 2.78 -14.44
C ALA A 68 11.00 4.28 -14.66
N GLU A 69 10.08 4.97 -15.35
CA GLU A 69 10.18 6.40 -15.62
C GLU A 69 9.76 7.28 -14.44
N HIS A 70 8.79 6.82 -13.65
CA HIS A 70 8.12 7.59 -12.60
C HIS A 70 8.57 7.21 -11.18
N THR A 71 9.27 6.09 -11.00
CA THR A 71 9.75 5.61 -9.69
C THR A 71 11.28 5.51 -9.68
N ASN A 72 11.86 5.19 -8.52
CA ASN A 72 13.29 4.93 -8.35
C ASN A 72 14.19 6.02 -8.97
N PRO A 73 14.05 7.30 -8.55
CA PRO A 73 14.76 8.41 -9.17
C PRO A 73 16.29 8.31 -9.02
N ALA A 74 16.77 7.61 -7.97
CA ALA A 74 18.18 7.31 -7.75
C ALA A 74 18.72 6.20 -8.67
N GLY A 75 17.85 5.50 -9.40
CA GLY A 75 18.24 4.42 -10.31
C GLY A 75 18.87 3.24 -9.58
N ARG A 76 18.40 2.90 -8.38
CA ARG A 76 18.88 1.72 -7.62
C ARG A 76 18.64 0.46 -8.43
N GLU A 77 19.67 -0.37 -8.51
CA GLU A 77 19.66 -1.65 -9.23
C GLU A 77 19.79 -2.81 -8.25
N GLY A 78 19.57 -4.02 -8.73
CA GLY A 78 19.73 -5.25 -7.96
C GLY A 78 18.42 -5.99 -7.69
N SER A 79 18.57 -7.09 -6.97
CA SER A 79 17.51 -7.97 -6.49
C SER A 79 16.61 -7.28 -5.46
N LEU A 80 15.47 -7.90 -5.15
CA LEU A 80 14.54 -7.40 -4.15
C LEU A 80 15.23 -7.19 -2.79
N GLY A 81 15.98 -8.18 -2.30
CA GLY A 81 16.68 -8.08 -1.01
C GLY A 81 17.73 -6.97 -0.96
N GLU A 82 18.44 -6.72 -2.07
CA GLU A 82 19.44 -5.65 -2.14
C GLU A 82 18.82 -4.25 -2.06
N VAL A 83 17.68 -4.03 -2.73
CA VAL A 83 16.99 -2.72 -2.66
C VAL A 83 16.14 -2.55 -1.39
N LEU A 84 15.79 -3.66 -0.73
CA LEU A 84 15.07 -3.67 0.53
C LEU A 84 15.90 -3.16 1.71
N ALA A 85 17.23 -3.32 1.64
CA ALA A 85 18.14 -2.82 2.68
C ALA A 85 17.94 -1.31 2.92
N GLY A 86 17.68 -0.96 4.18
CA GLY A 86 17.41 0.40 4.64
C GLY A 86 16.04 0.97 4.26
N ALA A 87 15.15 0.20 3.61
CA ALA A 87 13.80 0.66 3.28
C ALA A 87 12.92 0.75 4.53
N ASP A 88 12.02 1.73 4.57
CA ASP A 88 11.06 1.89 5.67
C ASP A 88 9.84 0.98 5.51
N VAL A 89 9.44 0.74 4.26
CA VAL A 89 8.20 0.07 3.92
C VAL A 89 8.45 -0.97 2.84
N PHE A 90 7.98 -2.21 3.09
CA PHE A 90 7.83 -3.24 2.08
C PHE A 90 6.35 -3.47 1.78
N ILE A 91 6.01 -3.54 0.49
CA ILE A 91 4.68 -3.92 0.02
C ILE A 91 4.80 -5.04 -1.02
N GLY A 92 4.44 -6.25 -0.61
CA GLY A 92 4.28 -7.40 -1.48
C GLY A 92 2.94 -7.38 -2.22
N LEU A 93 2.99 -7.46 -3.54
CA LEU A 93 1.87 -7.59 -4.47
C LEU A 93 2.21 -8.61 -5.57
N ALA A 94 2.94 -9.66 -5.20
CA ALA A 94 3.54 -10.62 -6.10
C ALA A 94 3.18 -12.07 -5.71
N GLY A 95 4.10 -13.02 -5.90
CA GLY A 95 3.92 -14.43 -5.57
C GLY A 95 4.53 -14.80 -4.21
N PRO A 96 4.37 -16.05 -3.78
CA PRO A 96 4.83 -16.50 -2.47
C PRO A 96 6.35 -16.61 -2.35
N GLY A 97 6.84 -16.49 -1.10
CA GLY A 97 8.22 -16.87 -0.73
C GLY A 97 9.31 -16.09 -1.46
N LEU A 98 9.11 -14.78 -1.64
CA LEU A 98 10.10 -13.90 -2.26
C LEU A 98 11.21 -13.48 -1.28
N LEU A 99 10.90 -13.49 0.01
CA LEU A 99 11.83 -13.10 1.07
C LEU A 99 11.76 -14.11 2.23
N ALA A 100 12.91 -14.42 2.80
CA ALA A 100 13.01 -15.00 4.12
C ALA A 100 12.77 -13.91 5.19
N ALA A 101 12.28 -14.31 6.37
CA ALA A 101 11.98 -13.34 7.44
C ALA A 101 13.24 -12.57 7.88
N GLU A 102 14.39 -13.25 7.90
CA GLU A 102 15.67 -12.71 8.33
C GLU A 102 16.19 -11.59 7.41
N GLU A 103 15.78 -11.59 6.13
CA GLU A 103 16.14 -10.54 5.18
C GLU A 103 15.50 -9.19 5.56
N LEU A 104 14.38 -9.22 6.29
CA LEU A 104 13.73 -8.00 6.79
C LEU A 104 14.54 -7.31 7.88
N ALA A 105 15.50 -8.00 8.52
CA ALA A 105 16.40 -7.39 9.50
C ALA A 105 17.33 -6.32 8.89
N ALA A 106 17.46 -6.31 7.55
CA ALA A 106 18.23 -5.30 6.83
C ALA A 106 17.43 -4.02 6.54
N MET A 107 16.11 -4.01 6.80
CA MET A 107 15.27 -2.81 6.67
C MET A 107 15.60 -1.76 7.73
N ALA A 108 15.05 -0.56 7.57
CA ALA A 108 15.18 0.49 8.57
C ALA A 108 14.51 0.11 9.91
N ASP A 109 14.95 0.73 11.00
CA ASP A 109 14.26 0.62 12.30
C ASP A 109 12.78 0.99 12.17
N ASP A 110 11.92 0.33 12.94
CA ASP A 110 10.46 0.46 12.85
C ASP A 110 9.91 0.24 11.42
N ALA A 111 10.44 -0.79 10.73
CA ALA A 111 9.98 -1.20 9.42
C ALA A 111 8.49 -1.56 9.39
N ILE A 112 7.85 -1.30 8.25
CA ILE A 112 6.47 -1.67 7.95
C ILE A 112 6.48 -2.71 6.83
N VAL A 113 5.88 -3.87 7.06
CA VAL A 113 5.90 -5.00 6.10
C VAL A 113 4.48 -5.43 5.77
N PHE A 114 4.07 -5.22 4.52
CA PHE A 114 2.78 -5.66 4.00
C PHE A 114 2.99 -6.84 3.04
N ALA A 115 2.62 -8.06 3.43
CA ALA A 115 2.76 -9.27 2.62
C ALA A 115 1.37 -9.72 2.13
N LEU A 116 0.96 -9.25 0.94
CA LEU A 116 -0.44 -9.25 0.51
C LEU A 116 -0.79 -10.35 -0.50
N ALA A 117 0.19 -11.14 -0.96
CA ALA A 117 -0.10 -12.32 -1.77
C ALA A 117 -0.98 -13.32 -1.01
N ASN A 118 -1.85 -14.00 -1.76
CA ASN A 118 -2.75 -15.04 -1.25
C ASN A 118 -2.67 -16.29 -2.13
N PRO A 119 -2.86 -17.51 -1.58
CA PRO A 119 -3.01 -17.79 -0.15
C PRO A 119 -1.67 -17.68 0.62
N ASP A 120 -0.57 -17.86 -0.08
CA ASP A 120 0.78 -17.86 0.47
C ASP A 120 1.43 -16.46 0.24
N PRO A 121 1.86 -15.78 1.32
CA PRO A 121 2.40 -14.42 1.24
C PRO A 121 3.85 -14.39 0.73
N GLU A 122 4.32 -13.19 0.39
CA GLU A 122 5.70 -12.93 -0.06
C GLU A 122 6.74 -13.30 0.99
N VAL A 123 6.39 -13.15 2.27
CA VAL A 123 7.18 -13.50 3.45
C VAL A 123 6.22 -13.98 4.54
N ASP A 124 6.66 -14.93 5.37
CA ASP A 124 5.85 -15.42 6.49
C ASP A 124 5.53 -14.29 7.48
N PRO A 125 4.25 -13.96 7.74
CA PRO A 125 3.89 -12.85 8.62
C PRO A 125 4.35 -13.06 10.07
N ALA A 126 4.40 -14.31 10.55
CA ALA A 126 4.85 -14.59 11.92
C ALA A 126 6.36 -14.33 12.07
N GLY A 127 7.17 -14.76 11.12
CA GLY A 127 8.59 -14.42 11.05
C GLY A 127 8.81 -12.91 10.86
N ALA A 128 8.06 -12.27 9.97
CA ALA A 128 8.20 -10.84 9.71
C ALA A 128 8.01 -9.96 10.94
N ARG A 129 7.12 -10.34 11.87
CA ARG A 129 6.88 -9.60 13.14
C ARG A 129 8.09 -9.54 14.06
N GLN A 130 9.07 -10.42 13.87
CA GLN A 130 10.31 -10.38 14.65
C GLN A 130 11.25 -9.25 14.18
N HIS A 131 11.01 -8.70 12.98
CA HIS A 131 11.90 -7.73 12.33
C HIS A 131 11.20 -6.42 11.95
N ALA A 132 9.87 -6.36 12.02
CA ALA A 132 9.08 -5.20 11.63
C ALA A 132 8.15 -4.74 12.75
N ALA A 133 8.01 -3.42 12.91
CA ALA A 133 7.10 -2.81 13.89
C ALA A 133 5.63 -3.04 13.52
N VAL A 134 5.31 -3.10 12.22
CA VAL A 134 3.96 -3.38 11.73
C VAL A 134 4.02 -4.42 10.63
N VAL A 135 3.21 -5.46 10.78
CA VAL A 135 2.99 -6.47 9.74
C VAL A 135 1.51 -6.52 9.38
N ALA A 136 1.21 -6.48 8.09
CA ALA A 136 -0.12 -6.68 7.54
C ALA A 136 -0.10 -7.72 6.43
N SER A 137 -1.21 -8.42 6.23
CA SER A 137 -1.32 -9.43 5.19
C SER A 137 -2.67 -9.43 4.49
N GLY A 138 -2.80 -10.18 3.40
CA GLY A 138 -4.11 -10.44 2.77
C GLY A 138 -4.94 -11.51 3.49
N ARG A 139 -4.33 -12.28 4.40
CA ARG A 139 -4.94 -13.45 5.02
C ARG A 139 -5.91 -13.06 6.14
N SER A 140 -7.00 -13.81 6.26
CA SER A 140 -8.06 -13.54 7.26
C SER A 140 -7.75 -14.08 8.66
N ASP A 141 -6.77 -14.96 8.79
CA ASP A 141 -6.32 -15.55 10.05
C ASP A 141 -5.22 -14.73 10.73
N GLU A 142 -4.79 -13.62 10.12
CA GLU A 142 -3.74 -12.74 10.62
C GLU A 142 -4.30 -11.38 11.07
N PRO A 143 -3.73 -10.75 12.12
CA PRO A 143 -3.92 -9.33 12.39
C PRO A 143 -3.65 -8.47 11.16
N ASN A 144 -4.29 -7.30 11.12
CA ASN A 144 -4.15 -6.34 10.02
C ASN A 144 -4.45 -6.93 8.63
N GLN A 145 -5.57 -7.64 8.47
CA GLN A 145 -6.00 -8.08 7.16
C GLN A 145 -6.31 -6.87 6.25
N ILE A 146 -5.53 -6.73 5.17
CA ILE A 146 -5.79 -5.76 4.09
C ILE A 146 -6.62 -6.46 3.02
N ASN A 147 -7.88 -6.03 2.89
CA ASN A 147 -8.82 -6.61 1.93
C ASN A 147 -9.62 -5.51 1.23
N ASN A 148 -9.79 -5.63 -0.09
CA ASN A 148 -10.50 -4.66 -0.92
C ASN A 148 -12.00 -4.53 -0.57
N VAL A 149 -12.56 -5.50 0.16
CA VAL A 149 -13.93 -5.42 0.70
C VAL A 149 -14.14 -4.21 1.61
N LEU A 150 -13.08 -3.67 2.22
CA LEU A 150 -13.14 -2.42 2.98
C LEU A 150 -13.40 -1.20 2.10
N ALA A 151 -13.03 -1.25 0.81
CA ALA A 151 -13.13 -0.13 -0.10
C ALA A 151 -14.35 -0.23 -1.02
N PHE A 152 -14.51 -1.36 -1.73
CA PHE A 152 -15.46 -1.45 -2.85
C PHE A 152 -16.91 -1.09 -2.51
N PRO A 153 -17.53 -1.61 -1.43
CA PRO A 153 -18.93 -1.33 -1.13
C PRO A 153 -19.19 0.17 -0.95
N GLY A 154 -18.35 0.85 -0.17
CA GLY A 154 -18.46 2.29 0.06
C GLY A 154 -18.09 3.10 -1.19
N LEU A 155 -17.01 2.73 -1.89
CA LEU A 155 -16.54 3.44 -3.08
C LEU A 155 -17.61 3.48 -4.16
N PHE A 156 -18.20 2.32 -4.49
CA PHE A 156 -19.25 2.25 -5.49
C PHE A 156 -20.55 2.91 -5.01
N ARG A 157 -20.90 2.78 -3.72
CA ARG A 157 -22.07 3.44 -3.17
C ARG A 157 -21.96 4.97 -3.28
N GLY A 158 -20.84 5.54 -2.88
CA GLY A 158 -20.59 6.97 -2.94
C GLY A 158 -20.59 7.51 -4.37
N ALA A 159 -19.96 6.77 -5.30
CA ALA A 159 -19.98 7.12 -6.72
C ALA A 159 -21.40 7.10 -7.30
N LEU A 160 -22.22 6.09 -6.97
CA LEU A 160 -23.62 6.00 -7.41
C LEU A 160 -24.47 7.14 -6.83
N ASP A 161 -24.34 7.42 -5.53
CA ASP A 161 -25.08 8.50 -4.86
C ASP A 161 -24.68 9.89 -5.40
N ALA A 162 -23.46 10.04 -5.93
CA ALA A 162 -22.98 11.26 -6.59
C ALA A 162 -23.31 11.33 -8.09
N HIS A 163 -23.90 10.29 -8.68
CA HIS A 163 -24.04 10.13 -10.12
C HIS A 163 -22.71 10.29 -10.89
N ALA A 164 -21.62 9.77 -10.32
CA ALA A 164 -20.29 9.89 -10.91
C ALA A 164 -20.17 9.09 -12.22
N HIS A 165 -19.50 9.69 -13.21
CA HIS A 165 -19.26 9.04 -14.51
C HIS A 165 -17.94 8.25 -14.55
N GLU A 166 -17.06 8.49 -13.59
CA GLU A 166 -15.78 7.79 -13.45
C GLU A 166 -15.36 7.72 -11.97
N ILE A 167 -14.35 6.88 -11.69
CA ILE A 167 -13.71 6.83 -10.37
C ILE A 167 -12.36 7.52 -10.48
N THR A 168 -12.27 8.75 -9.97
CA THR A 168 -11.05 9.58 -10.01
C THR A 168 -10.01 9.09 -9.00
N GLU A 169 -8.75 9.53 -9.16
CA GLU A 169 -7.72 9.25 -8.15
C GLU A 169 -8.03 9.92 -6.81
N ALA A 170 -8.61 11.12 -6.82
CA ALA A 170 -9.02 11.80 -5.59
C ALA A 170 -10.08 11.00 -4.82
N MET A 171 -11.04 10.38 -5.51
CA MET A 171 -12.03 9.48 -4.89
C MET A 171 -11.35 8.26 -4.23
N LYS A 172 -10.33 7.68 -4.86
CA LYS A 172 -9.58 6.54 -4.28
C LYS A 172 -8.80 6.96 -3.03
N VAL A 173 -8.15 8.12 -3.06
CA VAL A 173 -7.48 8.70 -1.90
C VAL A 173 -8.47 8.99 -0.78
N ALA A 174 -9.62 9.59 -1.09
CA ALA A 174 -10.67 9.88 -0.13
C ALA A 174 -11.20 8.60 0.54
N ALA A 175 -11.43 7.54 -0.24
CA ALA A 175 -11.80 6.23 0.28
C ALA A 175 -10.73 5.68 1.23
N ALA A 176 -9.44 5.73 0.85
CA ALA A 176 -8.36 5.24 1.70
C ALA A 176 -8.25 6.03 3.02
N ARG A 177 -8.38 7.36 2.97
CA ARG A 177 -8.38 8.22 4.16
C ARG A 177 -9.56 7.93 5.08
N ALA A 178 -10.75 7.72 4.50
CA ALA A 178 -11.95 7.36 5.26
C ALA A 178 -11.83 6.00 5.96
N ILE A 179 -11.21 5.00 5.31
CA ILE A 179 -10.91 3.71 5.95
C ILE A 179 -9.91 3.89 7.09
N ALA A 180 -8.85 4.66 6.88
CA ALA A 180 -7.82 4.89 7.89
C ALA A 180 -8.38 5.59 9.14
N SER A 181 -9.28 6.57 8.96
CA SER A 181 -9.87 7.34 10.05
C SER A 181 -10.84 6.55 10.94
N VAL A 182 -11.24 5.34 10.53
CA VAL A 182 -12.04 4.46 11.40
C VAL A 182 -11.21 3.94 12.58
N VAL A 183 -9.88 3.86 12.43
CA VAL A 183 -8.98 3.46 13.52
C VAL A 183 -8.67 4.67 14.39
N GLY A 184 -9.28 4.71 15.57
CA GLY A 184 -9.05 5.77 16.55
C GLY A 184 -7.62 5.80 17.08
N GLU A 185 -7.22 6.93 17.67
CA GLU A 185 -5.90 7.08 18.30
C GLU A 185 -5.69 6.07 19.45
N ASP A 186 -6.72 5.84 20.26
CA ASP A 186 -6.66 4.94 21.42
C ASP A 186 -6.63 3.45 21.03
N GLU A 187 -7.01 3.11 19.79
CA GLU A 187 -7.05 1.73 19.29
C GLU A 187 -5.84 1.40 18.41
N LEU A 188 -5.14 2.42 17.90
CA LEU A 188 -4.01 2.25 17.00
C LEU A 188 -2.85 1.53 17.69
N ASN A 189 -2.49 0.36 17.19
CA ASN A 189 -1.39 -0.43 17.71
C ASN A 189 -0.81 -1.35 16.60
N PRO A 190 0.35 -2.01 16.83
CA PRO A 190 0.99 -2.87 15.82
C PRO A 190 0.08 -3.94 15.20
N ALA A 191 -0.93 -4.43 15.92
CA ALA A 191 -1.88 -5.44 15.47
C ALA A 191 -3.22 -4.85 14.96
N TYR A 192 -3.37 -3.53 14.96
CA TYR A 192 -4.60 -2.84 14.53
C TYR A 192 -4.31 -1.50 13.83
N VAL A 193 -3.85 -1.55 12.58
CA VAL A 193 -3.64 -0.38 11.69
C VAL A 193 -4.70 -0.25 10.60
N ILE A 194 -5.57 -1.25 10.45
CA ILE A 194 -6.66 -1.28 9.47
C ILE A 194 -7.90 -1.90 10.15
N PRO A 195 -9.11 -1.35 9.96
CA PRO A 195 -10.29 -1.88 10.62
C PRO A 195 -10.63 -3.28 10.09
N SER A 196 -11.36 -4.05 10.89
CA SER A 196 -11.92 -5.33 10.46
C SER A 196 -12.83 -5.16 9.24
N VAL A 197 -12.83 -6.16 8.34
CA VAL A 197 -13.75 -6.24 7.19
C VAL A 197 -15.23 -6.22 7.58
N PHE A 198 -15.55 -6.48 8.84
CA PHE A 198 -16.90 -6.44 9.40
C PHE A 198 -17.23 -5.13 10.14
N ASN A 199 -16.32 -4.15 10.17
CA ASN A 199 -16.57 -2.88 10.84
C ASN A 199 -17.74 -2.14 10.15
N PRO A 200 -18.86 -1.87 10.85
CA PRO A 200 -20.08 -1.35 10.23
C PRO A 200 -19.96 0.10 9.77
N HIS A 201 -18.94 0.83 10.22
CA HIS A 201 -18.74 2.24 9.91
C HIS A 201 -17.95 2.47 8.62
N VAL A 202 -17.20 1.47 8.15
CA VAL A 202 -16.29 1.63 7.01
C VAL A 202 -17.07 1.96 5.72
N ALA A 203 -18.08 1.16 5.37
CA ALA A 203 -18.78 1.34 4.10
C ALA A 203 -19.49 2.70 4.02
N ALA A 204 -20.15 3.13 5.11
CA ALA A 204 -20.83 4.41 5.18
C ALA A 204 -19.85 5.60 5.12
N GLY A 205 -18.74 5.53 5.88
CA GLY A 205 -17.71 6.57 5.88
C GLY A 205 -17.03 6.73 4.52
N VAL A 206 -16.69 5.62 3.86
CA VAL A 206 -16.11 5.64 2.51
C VAL A 206 -17.11 6.22 1.50
N SER A 207 -18.37 5.80 1.55
CA SER A 207 -19.41 6.30 0.64
C SER A 207 -19.56 7.82 0.72
N GLU A 208 -19.64 8.37 1.93
CA GLU A 208 -19.78 9.81 2.12
C GLU A 208 -18.54 10.57 1.64
N ALA A 209 -17.34 10.09 1.98
CA ALA A 209 -16.10 10.72 1.56
C ALA A 209 -15.98 10.78 0.02
N VAL A 210 -16.27 9.65 -0.64
CA VAL A 210 -16.22 9.54 -2.11
C VAL A 210 -17.25 10.45 -2.77
N ARG A 211 -18.49 10.45 -2.27
CA ARG A 211 -19.58 11.29 -2.79
C ARG A 211 -19.21 12.76 -2.73
N ARG A 212 -18.72 13.22 -1.57
CA ARG A 212 -18.29 14.60 -1.36
C ARG A 212 -17.13 14.98 -2.27
N THR A 213 -16.10 14.14 -2.36
CA THR A 213 -14.94 14.42 -3.22
C THR A 213 -15.33 14.61 -4.67
N TYR A 214 -16.18 13.75 -5.23
CA TYR A 214 -16.63 13.91 -6.61
C TYR A 214 -17.45 15.20 -6.82
N GLN A 215 -18.32 15.56 -5.87
CA GLN A 215 -19.09 16.80 -5.95
C GLN A 215 -18.20 18.05 -5.88
N ASP A 216 -17.15 18.02 -5.06
CA ASP A 216 -16.16 19.09 -4.97
C ASP A 216 -15.36 19.22 -6.29
N GLU A 217 -15.03 18.11 -6.96
CA GLU A 217 -14.37 18.09 -8.27
C GLU A 217 -15.29 18.60 -9.41
N ALA A 218 -16.58 18.28 -9.37
CA ALA A 218 -17.55 18.66 -10.41
C ALA A 218 -18.12 20.08 -10.24
N GLY A 219 -18.03 20.66 -9.04
CA GLY A 219 -18.53 21.99 -8.71
C GLY A 219 -17.51 23.13 -8.83
N GLY A 220 -16.24 22.80 -9.11
CA GLY A 220 -15.16 23.76 -9.39
C GLY A 220 -15.03 24.08 -10.87
#